data_AF-A0A814K8Z6-F1
#
_entry.id   AF-A0A814K8Z6-F1
#
_cell.length_a   1.000
_cell.length_b   1.000
_cell.length_c   1.000
_cell.angle_alpha   90.00
_cell.angle_beta   90.00
_cell.angle_gamma   90.00
#
_symmetry.space_group_name_H-M   'P 1'
#
loop_
_entity.id
_entity.type
_entity.pdbx_description
1 polymer ?
#
loop_
_entity_poly.entity_id
_entity_poly.type
_entity_poly.pdbx_seq_one_letter_code
_entity_poly.pdbx_strand_id
1 'polypeptide(L)'
;GASGAVGQIVGHLAKREGMIVIGSAGSDDKVNWLKDELSFDHAFNYKTAHAKAELAKFKALNIYFDNVGGDQLEAALDAADNYARFTIKYD
;
A
#
# COMPACT_ATOMS: atom_id res chain seq x y z
N GLY A 1 3.11 -5.73 -3.56
CA GLY A 1 3.86 -4.73 -4.36
C GLY A 1 2.90 -3.96 -5.25
N ALA A 2 2.79 -2.65 -5.04
CA ALA A 2 1.76 -1.81 -5.65
C ALA A 2 1.96 -1.57 -7.16
N SER A 3 3.19 -1.60 -7.65
CA SER A 3 3.49 -1.45 -9.10
C SER A 3 3.40 -2.75 -9.91
N GLY A 4 2.90 -3.84 -9.32
CA GLY A 4 2.60 -5.09 -10.04
C GLY A 4 1.21 -5.05 -10.68
N ALA A 5 0.93 -6.02 -11.56
CA ALA A 5 -0.30 -6.07 -12.35
C ALA A 5 -1.60 -5.97 -11.52
N VAL A 6 -1.67 -6.67 -10.38
CA VAL A 6 -2.82 -6.60 -9.47
C VAL A 6 -2.83 -5.28 -8.70
N GLY A 7 -1.67 -4.86 -8.17
CA GLY A 7 -1.54 -3.66 -7.34
C GLY A 7 -1.96 -2.38 -8.06
N GLN A 8 -1.56 -2.23 -9.34
CA GLN A 8 -1.94 -1.06 -10.14
C GLN A 8 -3.45 -0.97 -10.36
N ILE A 9 -4.12 -2.11 -10.60
CA ILE A 9 -5.57 -2.15 -10.83
C ILE A 9 -6.30 -1.82 -9.53
N VAL A 10 -5.92 -2.45 -8.42
CA VAL A 10 -6.52 -2.21 -7.10
C VAL A 10 -6.36 -0.74 -6.70
N GLY A 11 -5.17 -0.17 -6.86
CA GLY A 11 -4.92 1.23 -6.54
C GLY A 11 -5.73 2.19 -7.41
N HIS A 12 -5.80 1.93 -8.72
CA HIS A 12 -6.57 2.78 -9.63
C HIS A 12 -8.08 2.75 -9.32
N LEU A 13 -8.61 1.57 -8.99
CA LEU A 13 -10.00 1.44 -8.53
C LEU A 13 -10.22 2.18 -7.20
N ALA A 14 -9.32 2.04 -6.23
CA ALA A 14 -9.42 2.74 -4.96
C ALA A 14 -9.38 4.27 -5.13
N LYS A 15 -8.52 4.79 -6.02
CA LYS A 15 -8.52 6.21 -6.38
C LYS A 15 -9.84 6.66 -7.00
N ARG A 16 -10.42 5.85 -7.90
CA ARG A 16 -11.74 6.13 -8.50
C ARG A 16 -12.84 6.22 -7.44
N GLU A 17 -12.78 5.39 -6.40
CA GLU A 17 -13.72 5.42 -5.27
C GLU A 17 -13.42 6.55 -4.25
N GLY A 18 -12.49 7.46 -4.55
CA GLY A 18 -12.17 8.60 -3.69
C GLY A 18 -11.36 8.25 -2.44
N MET A 19 -10.71 7.09 -2.41
CA MET A 19 -9.90 6.65 -1.28
C MET A 19 -8.51 7.32 -1.27
N ILE A 20 -7.93 7.39 -0.06
CA ILE A 20 -6.49 7.59 0.12
C ILE A 20 -5.79 6.27 -0.16
N VAL A 21 -4.84 6.28 -1.10
CA VAL A 21 -4.14 5.09 -1.56
C VAL A 21 -2.65 5.21 -1.22
N ILE A 22 -2.18 4.23 -0.47
CA ILE A 22 -0.78 4.11 -0.04
C ILE A 22 -0.19 2.87 -0.72
N GLY A 23 0.94 3.04 -1.42
CA GLY A 23 1.61 1.96 -2.15
C GLY A 23 3.05 1.72 -1.71
N SER A 24 3.49 0.46 -1.73
CA SER A 24 4.91 0.11 -1.58
C SER A 24 5.47 -0.56 -2.83
N ALA A 25 6.69 -0.19 -3.21
CA ALA A 25 7.40 -0.74 -4.37
C ALA A 25 8.89 -0.98 -4.08
N GLY A 26 9.57 -1.73 -4.94
CA GLY A 26 10.94 -2.20 -4.69
C GLY A 26 12.07 -1.36 -5.32
N SER A 27 11.73 -0.18 -5.86
CA SER A 27 12.67 0.81 -6.41
C SER A 27 12.02 2.19 -6.42
N ASP A 28 12.83 3.25 -6.39
CA ASP A 28 12.34 4.63 -6.37
C ASP A 28 11.64 5.01 -7.69
N ASP A 29 12.10 4.52 -8.84
CA ASP A 29 11.42 4.70 -10.13
C ASP A 29 9.97 4.19 -10.10
N LYS A 30 9.76 3.03 -9.46
CA LYS A 30 8.42 2.45 -9.32
C LYS A 30 7.58 3.24 -8.33
N VAL A 31 8.20 3.87 -7.33
CA VAL A 31 7.50 4.76 -6.38
C VAL A 31 7.05 6.04 -7.08
N ASN A 32 7.91 6.65 -7.89
CA ASN A 32 7.57 7.84 -8.66
C ASN A 32 6.43 7.53 -9.63
N TRP A 33 6.51 6.40 -10.35
CA TRP A 33 5.43 5.96 -11.22
C TRP A 33 4.08 5.79 -10.50
N LEU A 34 4.06 5.24 -9.28
CA LEU A 34 2.83 5.13 -8.49
C LEU A 34 2.21 6.50 -8.15
N LYS A 35 3.05 7.49 -7.86
CA LYS A 35 2.61 8.86 -7.53
C LYS A 35 2.18 9.64 -8.76
N ASP A 36 3.02 9.63 -9.79
CA ASP A 36 2.88 10.52 -10.95
C ASP A 36 1.85 9.98 -11.94
N GLU A 37 1.86 8.68 -12.23
CA GLU A 37 0.99 8.07 -13.25
C GLU A 37 -0.30 7.51 -12.66
N LEU A 38 -0.25 6.92 -11.46
CA LEU A 38 -1.42 6.34 -10.80
C LEU A 38 -2.04 7.24 -9.73
N SER A 39 -1.46 8.42 -9.48
CA SER A 39 -1.99 9.41 -8.53
C SER A 39 -2.19 8.84 -7.11
N PHE A 40 -1.32 7.92 -6.67
CA PHE A 40 -1.32 7.46 -5.29
C PHE A 40 -0.96 8.63 -4.36
N ASP A 41 -1.70 8.77 -3.26
CA ASP A 41 -1.49 9.86 -2.30
C ASP A 41 -0.16 9.70 -1.55
N HIS A 42 0.27 8.45 -1.37
CA HIS A 42 1.58 8.14 -0.83
C HIS A 42 2.16 6.87 -1.44
N ALA A 43 3.47 6.88 -1.64
CA ALA A 43 4.19 5.67 -2.00
C ALA A 43 5.63 5.72 -1.48
N PHE A 44 6.16 4.54 -1.15
CA PHE A 44 7.50 4.39 -0.59
C PHE A 44 8.21 3.13 -1.09
N ASN A 45 9.55 3.20 -1.08
CA ASN A 45 10.39 2.08 -1.46
C ASN A 45 10.65 1.20 -0.23
N TYR A 46 10.12 -0.02 -0.23
CA TYR A 46 10.22 -0.90 0.93
C TYR A 46 11.65 -1.41 1.21
N LYS A 47 12.60 -1.17 0.30
CA LYS A 47 14.01 -1.51 0.51
C LYS A 47 14.79 -0.43 1.27
N THR A 48 14.28 0.80 1.27
CA THR A 48 14.98 1.97 1.85
C THR A 48 14.16 2.66 2.93
N ALA A 49 12.88 2.30 3.09
CA ALA A 49 12.00 2.82 4.12
C ALA A 49 11.29 1.69 4.89
N HIS A 50 10.99 1.93 6.17
CA HIS A 50 10.28 0.98 7.02
C HIS A 50 8.77 1.17 6.93
N ALA A 51 8.04 0.12 6.60
CA ALA A 51 6.59 0.15 6.42
C ALA A 51 5.86 0.72 7.65
N LYS A 52 6.27 0.34 8.86
CA LYS A 52 5.69 0.85 10.11
C LYS A 52 5.78 2.38 10.24
N ALA A 53 6.93 2.96 9.90
CA ALA A 53 7.14 4.41 9.94
C ALA A 53 6.34 5.12 8.84
N GLU A 54 6.21 4.51 7.67
CA GLU A 54 5.45 5.06 6.55
C GLU A 54 3.93 5.04 6.80
N LEU A 55 3.40 3.95 7.36
CA LEU A 55 1.98 3.82 7.68
C LEU A 55 1.57 4.65 8.89
N ALA A 56 2.45 4.85 9.88
CA ALA A 56 2.20 5.70 11.05
C ALA A 56 1.95 7.19 10.72
N LYS A 57 2.26 7.62 9.49
CA LYS A 57 1.93 8.96 8.99
C LYS A 57 0.43 9.15 8.74
N PHE A 58 -0.34 8.06 8.73
CA PHE A 58 -1.76 8.03 8.44
C PHE A 58 -2.53 7.57 9.68
N LYS A 59 -3.76 8.07 9.83
CA LYS A 59 -4.54 7.85 11.06
C LYS A 59 -5.08 6.44 11.21
N ALA A 60 -5.56 5.83 10.13
CA ALA A 60 -6.21 4.52 10.18
C ALA A 60 -6.20 3.83 8.82
N LEU A 61 -5.79 2.56 8.77
CA LEU A 61 -5.81 1.72 7.57
C LEU A 61 -7.10 0.89 7.55
N ASN A 62 -7.98 1.14 6.57
CA ASN A 62 -9.26 0.43 6.48
C ASN A 62 -9.24 -0.79 5.55
N ILE A 63 -8.36 -0.80 4.54
CA ILE A 63 -8.22 -1.90 3.59
C ILE A 63 -6.73 -2.16 3.35
N TYR A 64 -6.32 -3.41 3.50
CA TYR A 64 -4.98 -3.87 3.13
C TYR A 64 -5.08 -4.96 2.06
N PHE A 65 -4.34 -4.78 0.96
CA PHE A 65 -4.25 -5.76 -0.11
C PHE A 65 -2.83 -6.34 -0.15
N ASP A 66 -2.68 -7.59 0.29
CA ASP A 66 -1.39 -8.23 0.43
C ASP A 66 -1.03 -9.12 -0.76
N ASN A 67 0.19 -8.95 -1.25
CA ASN A 67 0.84 -9.83 -2.22
C ASN A 67 2.28 -10.18 -1.80
N VAL A 68 2.67 -9.89 -0.55
CA VAL A 68 4.06 -9.94 -0.07
C VAL A 68 4.17 -10.65 1.29
N GLY A 69 3.34 -10.29 2.28
CA GLY A 69 3.46 -10.76 3.66
C GLY A 69 4.61 -10.12 4.44
N GLY A 70 5.00 -10.75 5.55
CA GLY A 70 6.13 -10.35 6.41
C GLY A 70 5.93 -8.98 7.07
N ASP A 71 7.01 -8.21 7.22
CA ASP A 71 7.04 -6.91 7.89
C ASP A 71 6.00 -5.91 7.37
N GLN A 72 5.59 -6.02 6.10
CA GLN A 72 4.54 -5.18 5.51
C GLN A 72 3.16 -5.51 6.11
N LEU A 73 2.86 -6.80 6.28
CA LEU A 73 1.61 -7.26 6.91
C LEU A 73 1.59 -6.89 8.39
N GLU A 74 2.70 -7.07 9.11
CA GLU A 74 2.80 -6.67 10.51
C GLU A 74 2.57 -5.15 10.69
N ALA A 75 3.22 -4.34 9.86
CA ALA A 75 3.01 -2.89 9.88
C ALA A 75 1.55 -2.50 9.53
N ALA A 76 0.92 -3.23 8.61
CA ALA A 76 -0.48 -2.99 8.24
C ALA A 76 -1.45 -3.36 9.38
N LEU A 77 -1.19 -4.46 10.10
CA LEU A 77 -1.96 -4.85 11.28
C LEU A 77 -1.83 -3.81 12.40
N ASP A 78 -0.62 -3.31 12.65
CA ASP A 78 -0.38 -2.25 13.64
C ASP A 78 -1.11 -0.93 13.31
N ALA A 79 -1.28 -0.63 12.01
CA ALA A 79 -1.94 0.59 11.53
C ALA A 79 -3.45 0.42 11.25
N ALA A 80 -3.99 -0.79 11.42
CA ALA A 80 -5.36 -1.13 11.08
C ALA A 80 -6.38 -0.38 11.94
N ASP A 81 -7.43 0.13 11.31
CA ASP A 81 -8.61 0.60 12.03
C ASP A 81 -9.48 -0.59 12.49
N ASN A 82 -10.38 -0.34 13.43
CA ASN A 82 -11.43 -1.29 13.75
C ASN A 82 -12.22 -1.66 12.49
N TYR A 83 -12.46 -2.95 12.30
CA TYR A 83 -13.15 -3.51 11.12
C TYR A 83 -12.40 -3.38 9.79
N ALA A 84 -11.10 -3.08 9.82
CA ALA A 84 -10.28 -3.13 8.63
C ALA A 84 -10.34 -4.50 7.94
N ARG A 85 -10.29 -4.49 6.60
CA ARG A 85 -10.38 -5.70 5.78
C ARG A 85 -9.01 -6.02 5.18
N PHE A 86 -8.56 -7.24 5.42
CA PHE A 86 -7.31 -7.77 4.90
C PHE A 86 -7.61 -8.76 3.79
N THR A 87 -7.21 -8.42 2.57
CA THR A 87 -7.22 -9.36 1.44
C THR A 87 -5.82 -9.92 1.31
N ILE A 88 -5.65 -11.18 1.69
CA ILE A 88 -4.36 -11.87 1.67
C ILE A 88 -4.41 -12.92 0.58
N LYS A 89 -3.45 -12.90 -0.34
CA LYS A 89 -3.28 -14.01 -1.28
C LYS A 89 -2.87 -15.27 -0.50
N TYR A 90 -3.67 -16.31 -0.62
CA TYR A 90 -3.37 -17.65 -0.11
C TYR A 90 -3.11 -18.57 -1.30
N ASP A 91 -2.06 -19.38 -1.20
CA ASP A 91 -1.63 -20.37 -2.20
C ASP A 91 -2.16 -21.76 -1.81
#